data_AF-A0A3N0E100-F1
#
_entry.id   AF-A0A3N0E100-F1
#
_cell.length_a   1.000
_cell.length_b   1.000
_cell.length_c   1.000
_cell.angle_alpha   90.00
_cell.angle_beta   90.00
_cell.angle_gamma   90.00
#
_symmetry.space_group_name_H-M   'P 1'
#
loop_
_entity.id
_entity.type
_entity.pdbx_description
1 polymer ?
#
loop_
_entity_poly.entity_id
_entity_poly.type
_entity_poly.pdbx_seq_one_letter_code
_entity_poly.pdbx_strand_id
1 'polypeptide(L)'
;MTQQLDIDVRSIELDLHYIPQLLGLLGTKAVTVCHGQGPEVHDLGCTTEPTFAKVLPEVATWLNAPGHGNEVVLLYLEDNLQNAAAYASTIATLDQVLRRPDGSSLIYKPNPAQKAANGCTPLPLDKSRDDVRAAGAQVVLVGSCAPGWSADVFDWNPAHVESGSTSAYQPYPACDATYGPSVYANQMVRYYEDSTLVSTLLNPTRPPVDPEALTPEKVAAMTSCGVNLFGFDQLLPEDGRIQSTLWSWAPDEPVAGNGACTRQAADGRWHAAACTDLHPAACKNGDTWTVTAPVAEAAAPAACAAIGSTFAVPRSGEQNTRLRAAAGSTDVWVDYLIS
;
A
#
# COMPACT_ATOMS: atom_id res chain seq x y z
N MET A 1 -6.91 -15.26 5.14
CA MET A 1 -6.14 -14.00 5.12
C MET A 1 -4.64 -14.25 5.05
N THR A 2 -4.09 -15.19 5.81
CA THR A 2 -2.64 -15.50 5.81
C THR A 2 -2.05 -15.74 4.41
N GLN A 3 -2.77 -16.44 3.53
CA GLN A 3 -2.32 -16.69 2.16
C GLN A 3 -2.07 -15.42 1.35
N GLN A 4 -2.77 -14.31 1.63
CA GLN A 4 -2.49 -13.02 0.98
C GLN A 4 -1.15 -12.45 1.48
N LEU A 5 -0.88 -12.56 2.78
CA LEU A 5 0.39 -12.13 3.36
C LEU A 5 1.56 -12.99 2.84
N ASP A 6 1.34 -14.29 2.62
CA ASP A 6 2.34 -15.21 2.07
C ASP A 6 2.69 -14.91 0.60
N ILE A 7 1.82 -14.22 -0.15
CA ILE A 7 2.08 -13.75 -1.53
C ILE A 7 2.45 -12.26 -1.58
N ASP A 8 3.05 -11.77 -0.50
CA ASP A 8 3.60 -10.41 -0.36
C ASP A 8 2.60 -9.25 -0.33
N VAL A 9 1.32 -9.51 -0.06
CA VAL A 9 0.38 -8.44 0.32
C VAL A 9 0.78 -7.86 1.68
N ARG A 10 0.90 -6.53 1.75
CA ARG A 10 1.23 -5.78 2.98
C ARG A 10 0.24 -4.67 3.32
N SER A 11 -0.86 -4.59 2.57
CA SER A 11 -2.02 -3.77 2.91
C SER A 11 -3.25 -4.67 2.89
N ILE A 12 -3.94 -4.76 4.02
CA ILE A 12 -5.15 -5.56 4.18
C ILE A 12 -6.29 -4.62 4.55
N GLU A 13 -7.45 -4.85 3.97
CA GLU A 13 -8.68 -4.13 4.25
C GLU A 13 -9.66 -5.07 4.95
N LEU A 14 -10.31 -4.54 5.99
CA LEU A 14 -11.35 -5.24 6.74
C LEU A 14 -12.53 -4.29 6.95
N ASP A 15 -13.65 -4.64 6.34
CA ASP A 15 -14.89 -3.87 6.42
C ASP A 15 -15.62 -4.25 7.71
N LEU A 16 -15.75 -3.30 8.63
CA LEU A 16 -16.23 -3.58 9.97
C LEU A 16 -17.68 -3.15 10.14
N HIS A 17 -18.56 -4.13 10.36
CA HIS A 17 -20.00 -3.94 10.61
C HIS A 17 -20.39 -4.36 12.03
N TYR A 18 -21.44 -3.75 12.59
CA TYR A 18 -21.97 -4.08 13.91
C TYR A 18 -23.36 -4.72 13.86
N ILE A 19 -23.37 -6.02 13.53
CA ILE A 19 -24.59 -6.77 13.20
C ILE A 19 -24.91 -7.89 14.21
N PRO A 20 -26.18 -8.31 14.30
CA PRO A 20 -26.58 -9.49 15.07
C PRO A 20 -25.90 -10.76 14.56
N GLN A 21 -25.27 -11.52 15.45
CA GLN A 21 -24.62 -12.78 15.11
C GLN A 21 -25.60 -13.94 15.22
N LEU A 22 -26.05 -14.43 14.07
CA LEU A 22 -27.05 -15.50 13.95
C LEU A 22 -26.46 -16.88 14.26
N LEU A 23 -25.17 -17.08 14.02
CA LEU A 23 -24.45 -18.31 14.33
C LEU A 23 -23.59 -18.11 15.60
N GLY A 24 -23.95 -18.79 16.69
CA GLY A 24 -23.11 -18.90 17.90
C GLY A 24 -23.34 -17.87 19.01
N LEU A 25 -23.94 -16.71 18.72
CA LEU A 25 -24.14 -15.63 19.69
C LEU A 25 -25.63 -15.25 19.91
N LEU A 26 -26.56 -16.12 19.49
CA LEU A 26 -28.01 -16.00 19.74
C LEU A 26 -28.59 -14.62 19.37
N GLY A 27 -28.07 -13.98 18.32
CA GLY A 27 -28.53 -12.67 17.86
C GLY A 27 -27.96 -11.47 18.62
N THR A 28 -27.01 -11.67 19.55
CA THR A 28 -26.26 -10.53 20.12
C THR A 28 -25.39 -9.88 19.05
N LYS A 29 -25.29 -8.54 19.08
CA LYS A 29 -24.50 -7.80 18.10
C LYS A 29 -23.00 -7.97 18.37
N ALA A 30 -22.22 -8.10 17.32
CA ALA A 30 -20.76 -8.14 17.39
C ALA A 30 -20.13 -7.43 16.19
N VAL A 31 -18.87 -7.02 16.35
CA VAL A 31 -18.06 -6.49 15.26
C VAL A 31 -17.72 -7.64 14.31
N THR A 32 -18.14 -7.50 13.05
CA THR A 32 -18.14 -8.53 12.02
C THR A 32 -17.37 -8.01 10.81
N VAL A 33 -16.55 -8.88 10.20
CA VAL A 33 -15.83 -8.55 8.97
C VAL A 33 -16.72 -8.95 7.79
N CYS A 34 -17.29 -7.98 7.10
CA CYS A 34 -18.28 -8.22 6.05
C CYS A 34 -18.23 -7.12 5.01
N HIS A 35 -18.23 -7.50 3.73
CA HIS A 35 -18.46 -6.57 2.64
C HIS A 35 -19.97 -6.37 2.43
N GLY A 36 -20.52 -5.27 2.95
CA GLY A 36 -21.94 -4.92 2.88
C GLY A 36 -22.16 -3.42 2.81
N GLN A 37 -23.41 -3.02 2.66
CA GLN A 37 -23.79 -1.60 2.72
C GLN A 37 -23.80 -1.09 4.16
N GLY A 38 -23.77 0.23 4.35
CA GLY A 38 -23.74 0.82 5.69
C GLY A 38 -25.00 0.59 6.53
N PRO A 39 -24.95 0.94 7.82
CA PRO A 39 -26.04 0.73 8.78
C PRO A 39 -27.33 1.49 8.42
N GLU A 40 -27.26 2.53 7.58
CA GLU A 40 -28.40 3.28 7.06
C GLU A 40 -29.36 2.44 6.20
N VAL A 41 -28.88 1.34 5.62
CA VAL A 41 -29.69 0.33 4.93
C VAL A 41 -29.64 -1.03 5.61
N HIS A 42 -29.42 -1.03 6.93
CA HIS A 42 -29.42 -2.22 7.79
C HIS A 42 -28.34 -3.25 7.44
N ASP A 43 -27.14 -2.79 7.09
CA ASP A 43 -26.00 -3.68 6.83
C ASP A 43 -26.28 -4.68 5.69
N LEU A 44 -27.06 -4.24 4.68
CA LEU A 44 -27.50 -5.10 3.58
C LEU A 44 -26.30 -5.71 2.86
N GLY A 45 -26.27 -7.04 2.81
CA GLY A 45 -25.15 -7.81 2.29
C GLY A 45 -24.46 -8.65 3.36
N CYS A 46 -24.54 -8.23 4.63
CA CYS A 46 -24.01 -8.98 5.76
C CYS A 46 -24.98 -10.02 6.30
N THR A 47 -24.47 -11.20 6.61
CA THR A 47 -25.21 -12.38 7.01
C THR A 47 -24.58 -13.09 8.22
N THR A 48 -23.63 -13.99 7.97
CA THR A 48 -23.07 -14.94 8.93
C THR A 48 -21.54 -14.92 8.92
N GLU A 49 -20.97 -13.84 8.41
CA GLU A 49 -19.53 -13.63 8.29
C GLU A 49 -18.86 -13.67 9.67
N PRO A 50 -17.57 -14.04 9.73
CA PRO A 50 -16.86 -14.17 11.00
C PRO A 50 -16.73 -12.83 11.73
N THR A 51 -16.71 -12.91 13.06
CA THR A 51 -16.40 -11.75 13.90
C THR A 51 -14.97 -11.27 13.69
N PHE A 52 -14.73 -9.99 13.91
CA PHE A 52 -13.39 -9.40 13.86
C PHE A 52 -12.40 -10.10 14.79
N ALA A 53 -12.85 -10.50 15.98
CA ALA A 53 -12.06 -11.27 16.94
C ALA A 53 -11.66 -12.68 16.44
N LYS A 54 -12.36 -13.22 15.43
CA LYS A 54 -12.01 -14.48 14.78
C LYS A 54 -11.06 -14.29 13.61
N VAL A 55 -11.16 -13.17 12.88
CA VAL A 55 -10.36 -12.87 11.69
C VAL A 55 -8.98 -12.32 12.05
N LEU A 56 -8.94 -11.29 12.92
CA LEU A 56 -7.71 -10.57 13.25
C LEU A 56 -6.54 -11.45 13.75
N PRO A 57 -6.77 -12.56 14.50
CA PRO A 57 -5.68 -13.44 14.94
C PRO A 57 -4.83 -14.02 13.79
N GLU A 58 -5.35 -14.13 12.57
CA GLU A 58 -4.55 -14.56 11.41
C GLU A 58 -3.40 -13.59 11.12
N VAL A 59 -3.61 -12.27 11.22
CA VAL A 59 -2.55 -11.25 11.04
C VAL A 59 -1.50 -11.36 12.13
N ALA A 60 -1.93 -11.41 13.40
CA ALA A 60 -0.99 -11.49 14.53
C ALA A 60 -0.20 -12.81 14.52
N THR A 61 -0.84 -13.92 14.18
CA THR A 61 -0.18 -15.23 14.07
C THR A 61 0.88 -15.20 12.98
N TRP A 62 0.57 -14.63 11.83
CA TRP A 62 1.51 -14.50 10.73
C TRP A 62 2.69 -13.60 11.11
N LEU A 63 2.46 -12.40 11.67
CA LEU A 63 3.53 -11.47 12.06
C LEU A 63 4.47 -12.04 13.13
N ASN A 64 3.97 -12.88 14.03
CA ASN A 64 4.75 -13.52 15.08
C ASN A 64 5.45 -14.81 14.64
N ALA A 65 5.25 -15.27 13.40
CA ALA A 65 5.91 -16.45 12.89
C ALA A 65 7.42 -16.20 12.70
N PRO A 66 8.28 -17.23 12.87
CA PRO A 66 9.71 -17.10 12.62
C PRO A 66 9.99 -16.57 11.21
N GLY A 67 10.86 -15.56 11.10
CA GLY A 67 11.21 -14.90 9.83
C GLY A 67 10.41 -13.63 9.54
N HIS A 68 9.28 -13.39 10.19
CA HIS A 68 8.41 -12.25 9.89
C HIS A 68 8.64 -11.02 10.79
N GLY A 69 9.72 -11.01 11.58
CA GLY A 69 10.03 -9.91 12.51
C GLY A 69 10.33 -8.56 11.85
N ASN A 70 10.62 -8.56 10.54
CA ASN A 70 10.89 -7.35 9.75
C ASN A 70 9.68 -6.88 8.93
N GLU A 71 8.54 -7.58 9.04
CA GLU A 71 7.35 -7.28 8.26
C GLU A 71 6.55 -6.14 8.88
N VAL A 72 5.99 -5.30 8.01
CA VAL A 72 5.08 -4.22 8.40
C VAL A 72 3.83 -4.30 7.54
N VAL A 73 2.66 -4.33 8.18
CA VAL A 73 1.35 -4.41 7.54
C VAL A 73 0.58 -3.13 7.79
N LEU A 74 0.04 -2.54 6.72
CA LEU A 74 -1.00 -1.53 6.79
C LEU A 74 -2.35 -2.27 6.89
N LEU A 75 -3.12 -2.00 7.94
CA LEU A 75 -4.44 -2.58 8.13
C LEU A 75 -5.48 -1.46 8.06
N TYR A 76 -6.21 -1.43 6.96
CA TYR A 76 -7.34 -0.54 6.74
C TYR A 76 -8.60 -1.14 7.37
N LEU A 77 -9.22 -0.37 8.25
CA LEU A 77 -10.49 -0.68 8.89
C LEU A 77 -11.55 0.23 8.25
N GLU A 78 -12.34 -0.30 7.33
CA GLU A 78 -13.46 0.45 6.78
C GLU A 78 -14.58 0.54 7.84
N ASP A 79 -15.05 1.76 8.09
CA ASP A 79 -15.91 2.07 9.22
C ASP A 79 -17.40 2.07 8.85
N ASN A 80 -18.02 0.90 8.97
CA ASN A 80 -19.47 0.74 8.97
C ASN A 80 -20.03 0.51 10.39
N LEU A 81 -19.28 0.91 11.43
CA LEU A 81 -19.63 0.62 12.83
C LEU A 81 -20.68 1.58 13.37
N GLN A 82 -20.44 2.89 13.23
CA GLN A 82 -21.27 4.02 13.69
C GLN A 82 -21.87 3.84 15.10
N ASN A 83 -21.17 3.13 16.00
CA ASN A 83 -21.68 2.75 17.31
C ASN A 83 -20.57 2.72 18.37
N ALA A 84 -20.78 3.40 19.50
CA ALA A 84 -19.79 3.52 20.56
C ALA A 84 -19.35 2.18 21.18
N ALA A 85 -20.30 1.24 21.38
CA ALA A 85 -19.96 -0.07 21.91
C ALA A 85 -19.17 -0.91 20.89
N ALA A 86 -19.44 -0.73 19.60
CA ALA A 86 -18.71 -1.37 18.53
C ALA A 86 -17.27 -0.87 18.46
N TYR A 87 -17.03 0.44 18.48
CA TYR A 87 -15.67 1.00 18.54
C TYR A 87 -14.89 0.49 19.76
N ALA A 88 -15.51 0.50 20.94
CA ALA A 88 -14.87 -0.01 22.16
C ALA A 88 -14.50 -1.49 22.03
N SER A 89 -15.38 -2.30 21.42
CA SER A 89 -15.12 -3.72 21.15
C SER A 89 -13.99 -3.92 20.13
N THR A 90 -13.95 -3.11 19.08
CA THR A 90 -12.87 -3.12 18.07
C THR A 90 -11.52 -2.81 18.72
N ILE A 91 -11.42 -1.75 19.53
CA ILE A 91 -10.19 -1.39 20.24
C ILE A 91 -9.77 -2.50 21.22
N ALA A 92 -10.69 -3.04 22.01
CA ALA A 92 -10.39 -4.15 22.91
C ALA A 92 -9.84 -5.37 22.15
N THR A 93 -10.40 -5.68 20.98
CA THR A 93 -9.95 -6.78 20.12
C THR A 93 -8.55 -6.50 19.57
N LEU A 94 -8.28 -5.29 19.06
CA LEU A 94 -6.97 -4.88 18.57
C LEU A 94 -5.91 -4.98 19.66
N ASP A 95 -6.18 -4.39 20.83
CA ASP A 95 -5.27 -4.40 21.98
C ASP A 95 -5.05 -5.81 22.52
N GLN A 96 -6.01 -6.72 22.41
CA GLN A 96 -5.83 -8.11 22.87
C GLN A 96 -5.03 -8.95 21.86
N VAL A 97 -5.31 -8.79 20.57
CA VAL A 97 -4.83 -9.70 19.52
C VAL A 97 -3.51 -9.26 18.91
N LEU A 98 -3.32 -7.95 18.64
CA LEU A 98 -2.12 -7.43 17.99
C LEU A 98 -0.98 -7.26 19.01
N ARG A 99 -0.55 -8.39 19.57
CA ARG A 99 0.55 -8.49 20.53
C ARG A 99 1.57 -9.53 20.10
N ARG A 100 2.79 -9.33 20.59
CA ARG A 100 3.84 -10.34 20.57
C ARG A 100 3.63 -11.37 21.69
N PRO A 101 4.32 -12.53 21.63
CA PRO A 101 4.28 -13.52 22.70
C PRO A 101 4.70 -12.99 24.08
N ASP A 102 5.54 -11.94 24.12
CA ASP A 102 5.96 -11.26 25.36
C ASP A 102 4.93 -10.25 25.89
N GLY A 103 3.80 -10.07 25.19
CA GLY A 103 2.73 -9.15 25.53
C GLY A 103 2.93 -7.71 25.03
N SER A 104 4.05 -7.37 24.39
CA SER A 104 4.24 -6.05 23.78
C SER A 104 3.29 -5.84 22.59
N SER A 105 2.88 -4.59 22.35
CA SER A 105 1.97 -4.28 21.23
C SER A 105 2.69 -4.31 19.89
N LEU A 106 2.00 -4.78 18.85
CA LEU A 106 2.43 -4.67 17.46
C LEU A 106 2.00 -3.34 16.81
N ILE A 107 1.18 -2.53 17.48
CA ILE A 107 0.52 -1.37 16.88
C ILE A 107 1.42 -0.13 16.91
N TYR A 108 1.60 0.50 15.76
CA TYR A 108 2.17 1.83 15.64
C TYR A 108 1.08 2.87 15.93
N LYS A 109 1.15 3.52 17.09
CA LYS A 109 0.04 4.38 17.57
C LYS A 109 0.17 5.83 17.10
N PRO A 110 -0.96 6.51 16.83
CA PRO A 110 -1.04 7.96 16.70
C PRO A 110 -0.36 8.73 17.83
N ASN A 111 0.43 9.75 17.48
CA ASN A 111 0.95 10.70 18.47
C ASN A 111 -0.15 11.72 18.84
N PRO A 112 -0.58 11.81 20.11
CA PRO A 112 -1.61 12.77 20.53
C PRO A 112 -1.24 14.23 20.29
N ALA A 113 0.05 14.55 20.26
CA ALA A 113 0.54 15.91 19.98
C ALA A 113 0.34 16.34 18.51
N GLN A 114 0.02 15.40 17.62
CA GLN A 114 -0.20 15.62 16.19
C GLN A 114 -1.68 15.58 15.79
N LYS A 115 -2.60 15.59 16.77
CA LYS A 115 -4.03 15.61 16.48
C LYS A 115 -4.42 16.88 15.72
N ALA A 116 -5.12 16.71 14.62
CA ALA A 116 -5.75 17.78 13.86
C ALA A 116 -7.02 18.28 14.57
N ALA A 117 -7.62 19.33 14.03
CA ALA A 117 -8.81 19.96 14.60
C ALA A 117 -10.03 19.02 14.67
N ASN A 118 -10.10 17.99 13.82
CA ASN A 118 -11.14 16.96 13.86
C ASN A 118 -10.96 15.93 14.99
N GLY A 119 -9.89 16.04 15.79
CA GLY A 119 -9.62 15.16 16.94
C GLY A 119 -8.87 13.86 16.60
N CYS A 120 -8.50 13.67 15.34
CA CYS A 120 -7.73 12.52 14.86
C CYS A 120 -6.33 12.94 14.41
N THR A 121 -5.40 12.00 14.38
CA THR A 121 -4.05 12.22 13.83
C THR A 121 -4.01 11.69 12.40
N PRO A 122 -3.62 12.50 11.40
CA PRO A 122 -3.47 12.02 10.03
C PRO A 122 -2.42 10.92 9.91
N LEU A 123 -2.61 9.97 8.98
CA LEU A 123 -1.58 8.99 8.62
C LEU A 123 -0.28 9.71 8.19
N PRO A 124 0.86 9.46 8.86
CA PRO A 124 2.11 10.14 8.52
C PRO A 124 2.78 9.52 7.29
N LEU A 125 2.74 10.22 6.15
CA LEU A 125 3.36 9.78 4.89
C LEU A 125 4.89 9.99 4.85
N ASP A 126 5.45 10.67 5.84
CA ASP A 126 6.89 10.89 5.99
C ASP A 126 7.62 9.77 6.76
N LYS A 127 6.89 8.71 7.16
CA LYS A 127 7.42 7.58 7.91
C LYS A 127 7.64 6.37 7.02
N SER A 128 8.80 5.75 7.20
CA SER A 128 9.16 4.49 6.56
C SER A 128 8.69 3.28 7.37
N ARG A 129 8.71 2.09 6.74
CA ARG A 129 8.53 0.82 7.46
C ARG A 129 9.61 0.62 8.53
N ASP A 130 10.81 1.14 8.30
CA ASP A 130 11.92 1.09 9.23
C ASP A 130 11.64 1.92 10.49
N ASP A 131 11.02 3.10 10.34
CA ASP A 131 10.58 3.93 11.47
C ASP A 131 9.53 3.20 12.32
N VAL A 132 8.58 2.52 11.65
CA VAL A 132 7.56 1.70 12.33
C VAL A 132 8.20 0.58 13.14
N ARG A 133 9.18 -0.14 12.56
CA ARG A 133 9.93 -1.19 13.27
C ARG A 133 10.81 -0.65 14.39
N ALA A 134 11.45 0.50 14.19
CA ALA A 134 12.26 1.17 15.20
C ALA A 134 11.41 1.60 16.42
N ALA A 135 10.13 1.89 16.21
CA ALA A 135 9.16 2.11 17.29
C ALA A 135 8.71 0.82 17.99
N GLY A 136 9.23 -0.34 17.60
CA GLY A 136 8.83 -1.64 18.13
C GLY A 136 7.45 -2.11 17.62
N ALA A 137 6.98 -1.56 16.49
CA ALA A 137 5.69 -1.89 15.91
C ALA A 137 5.82 -2.62 14.56
N GLN A 138 4.74 -3.25 14.11
CA GLN A 138 4.61 -3.93 12.83
C GLN A 138 3.26 -3.69 12.14
N VAL A 139 2.28 -3.07 12.82
CA VAL A 139 0.95 -2.82 12.26
C VAL A 139 0.65 -1.32 12.32
N VAL A 140 0.33 -0.74 11.17
CA VAL A 140 -0.20 0.62 11.06
C VAL A 140 -1.70 0.51 10.80
N LEU A 141 -2.52 1.05 11.70
CA LEU A 141 -3.98 1.03 11.58
C LEU A 141 -4.47 2.31 10.92
N VAL A 142 -5.31 2.19 9.89
CA VAL A 142 -5.92 3.33 9.19
C VAL A 142 -7.41 3.17 9.06
N GLY A 143 -8.13 4.28 9.01
CA GLY A 143 -9.58 4.31 8.83
C GLY A 143 -10.12 5.74 8.77
N SER A 144 -11.44 5.86 8.67
CA SER A 144 -12.12 7.15 8.81
C SER A 144 -11.95 7.72 10.22
N CYS A 145 -11.82 9.04 10.33
CA CYS A 145 -11.73 9.70 11.63
C CYS A 145 -13.00 9.47 12.46
N ALA A 146 -12.86 8.76 13.59
CA ALA A 146 -13.92 8.61 14.58
C ALA A 146 -13.36 8.75 16.01
N PRO A 147 -14.03 9.50 16.91
CA PRO A 147 -13.56 9.67 18.29
C PRO A 147 -13.41 8.34 19.06
N GLY A 148 -14.18 7.31 18.68
CA GLY A 148 -14.20 6.01 19.36
C GLY A 148 -12.91 5.20 19.22
N TRP A 149 -12.07 5.49 18.22
CA TRP A 149 -10.83 4.74 17.96
C TRP A 149 -9.61 5.62 17.61
N SER A 150 -9.74 6.95 17.65
CA SER A 150 -8.71 7.88 17.17
C SER A 150 -7.41 7.90 17.99
N ALA A 151 -7.37 7.19 19.12
CA ALA A 151 -6.15 6.97 19.89
C ALA A 151 -5.25 5.87 19.28
N ASP A 152 -5.81 5.00 18.44
CA ASP A 152 -5.16 3.80 17.91
C ASP A 152 -5.14 3.77 16.38
N VAL A 153 -6.14 4.38 15.74
CA VAL A 153 -6.32 4.38 14.28
C VAL A 153 -6.00 5.76 13.71
N PHE A 154 -5.12 5.81 12.71
CA PHE A 154 -4.82 7.04 11.98
C PHE A 154 -5.97 7.41 11.04
N ASP A 155 -6.27 8.71 10.95
CA ASP A 155 -7.16 9.25 9.93
C ASP A 155 -6.43 9.27 8.59
N TRP A 156 -6.85 8.43 7.66
CA TRP A 156 -6.22 8.38 6.34
C TRP A 156 -6.82 9.36 5.34
N ASN A 157 -7.96 10.00 5.63
CA ASN A 157 -8.68 10.83 4.66
C ASN A 157 -7.85 11.99 4.09
N PRO A 158 -7.00 12.69 4.87
CA PRO A 158 -6.12 13.72 4.31
C PRO A 158 -4.96 13.14 3.49
N ALA A 159 -4.60 11.88 3.76
CA ALA A 159 -3.39 11.23 3.26
C ALA A 159 -3.62 10.34 2.04
N HIS A 160 -4.88 10.08 1.67
CA HIS A 160 -5.21 9.24 0.53
C HIS A 160 -6.32 9.83 -0.34
N VAL A 161 -6.38 9.34 -1.57
CA VAL A 161 -7.56 9.40 -2.43
C VAL A 161 -7.84 8.00 -2.93
N GLU A 162 -9.10 7.74 -3.25
CA GLU A 162 -9.49 6.47 -3.83
C GLU A 162 -10.58 6.62 -4.89
N SER A 163 -10.58 5.67 -5.82
CA SER A 163 -11.59 5.55 -6.85
C SER A 163 -11.82 4.08 -7.17
N GLY A 164 -13.07 3.74 -7.48
CA GLY A 164 -13.34 2.57 -8.31
C GLY A 164 -12.54 2.69 -9.60
N SER A 165 -12.01 1.57 -10.07
CA SER A 165 -11.24 1.55 -11.31
C SER A 165 -12.05 2.10 -12.49
N THR A 166 -11.38 2.79 -13.43
CA THR A 166 -12.01 3.45 -14.58
C THR A 166 -11.50 2.90 -15.90
N SER A 167 -12.37 2.73 -16.88
CA SER A 167 -12.00 2.33 -18.25
C SER A 167 -11.19 3.40 -18.99
N ALA A 168 -11.17 4.64 -18.49
CA ALA A 168 -10.50 5.77 -19.13
C ALA A 168 -8.99 5.86 -18.84
N TYR A 169 -8.45 5.05 -17.93
CA TYR A 169 -7.05 5.14 -17.51
C TYR A 169 -6.09 4.94 -18.69
N GLN A 170 -5.13 5.85 -18.86
CA GLN A 170 -4.14 5.81 -19.94
C GLN A 170 -2.73 5.48 -19.44
N PRO A 171 -1.84 4.91 -20.27
CA PRO A 171 -0.43 4.78 -19.94
C PRO A 171 0.25 6.13 -19.68
N TYR A 172 1.35 6.11 -18.94
CA TYR A 172 2.22 7.27 -18.78
C TYR A 172 2.66 7.82 -20.16
N PRO A 173 2.70 9.15 -20.38
CA PRO A 173 2.53 10.23 -19.39
C PRO A 173 1.09 10.73 -19.23
N ALA A 174 0.12 10.15 -19.94
CA ALA A 174 -1.25 10.65 -19.92
C ALA A 174 -1.97 10.34 -18.60
N CYS A 175 -1.79 9.13 -18.06
CA CYS A 175 -2.34 8.70 -16.76
C CYS A 175 -3.85 8.93 -16.61
N ASP A 176 -4.39 8.91 -15.38
CA ASP A 176 -5.80 9.27 -15.14
C ASP A 176 -6.00 10.79 -15.20
N ALA A 177 -7.12 11.22 -15.80
CA ALA A 177 -7.59 12.59 -15.72
C ALA A 177 -8.15 12.95 -14.33
N THR A 178 -8.51 11.96 -13.51
CA THR A 178 -9.12 12.15 -12.18
C THR A 178 -8.18 12.83 -11.19
N TYR A 179 -6.91 12.44 -11.16
CA TYR A 179 -5.93 12.94 -10.19
C TYR A 179 -4.76 13.64 -10.89
N GLY A 180 -4.49 14.87 -10.48
CA GLY A 180 -3.36 15.65 -10.99
C GLY A 180 -2.01 15.24 -10.37
N PRO A 181 -0.88 15.72 -10.92
CA PRO A 181 0.46 15.38 -10.44
C PRO A 181 0.71 15.66 -8.95
N SER A 182 0.06 16.68 -8.38
CA SER A 182 0.20 17.01 -6.96
C SER A 182 -0.38 15.95 -6.03
N VAL A 183 -1.43 15.24 -6.47
CA VAL A 183 -2.05 14.16 -5.69
C VAL A 183 -1.09 12.98 -5.62
N TYR A 184 -0.61 12.51 -6.77
CA TYR A 184 0.39 11.42 -6.84
C TYR A 184 1.69 11.73 -6.09
N ALA A 185 2.06 13.01 -5.94
CA ALA A 185 3.26 13.41 -5.21
C ALA A 185 3.07 13.44 -3.68
N ASN A 186 1.84 13.60 -3.18
CA ASN A 186 1.60 13.92 -1.76
C ASN A 186 0.60 13.00 -1.07
N GLN A 187 -0.03 12.06 -1.78
CA GLN A 187 -1.06 11.18 -1.24
C GLN A 187 -0.85 9.73 -1.67
N MET A 188 -1.38 8.82 -0.86
CA MET A 188 -1.64 7.45 -1.30
C MET A 188 -2.79 7.48 -2.32
N VAL A 189 -2.61 6.81 -3.44
CA VAL A 189 -3.63 6.74 -4.50
C VAL A 189 -4.06 5.30 -4.61
N ARG A 190 -5.29 5.04 -4.19
CA ARG A 190 -5.90 3.71 -4.17
C ARG A 190 -6.86 3.54 -5.35
N TYR A 191 -6.73 2.43 -6.06
CA TYR A 191 -7.77 1.94 -6.97
C TYR A 191 -8.22 0.57 -6.52
N TYR A 192 -9.53 0.35 -6.51
CA TYR A 192 -10.10 -0.90 -6.05
C TYR A 192 -11.09 -1.48 -7.06
N GLU A 193 -11.23 -2.79 -7.00
CA GLU A 193 -12.32 -3.53 -7.61
C GLU A 193 -13.45 -3.68 -6.61
N ASP A 194 -14.67 -3.77 -7.10
CA ASP A 194 -15.84 -4.15 -6.31
C ASP A 194 -16.70 -5.11 -7.14
N SER A 195 -16.26 -6.37 -7.22
CA SER A 195 -16.88 -7.47 -7.97
C SER A 195 -17.95 -8.23 -7.17
N THR A 196 -18.43 -7.65 -6.06
CA THR A 196 -19.33 -8.37 -5.17
C THR A 196 -20.75 -8.53 -5.74
N LEU A 197 -21.43 -9.59 -5.30
CA LEU A 197 -22.81 -9.87 -5.71
C LEU A 197 -23.76 -8.72 -5.30
N VAL A 198 -23.53 -8.09 -4.15
CA VAL A 198 -24.30 -6.94 -3.68
C VAL A 198 -24.16 -5.77 -4.65
N SER A 199 -22.93 -5.44 -5.04
CA SER A 199 -22.67 -4.37 -6.02
C SER A 199 -23.21 -4.70 -7.40
N THR A 200 -23.19 -5.98 -7.80
CA THR A 200 -23.81 -6.45 -9.06
C THR A 200 -25.34 -6.37 -9.01
N LEU A 201 -25.97 -6.63 -7.87
CA LEU A 201 -27.42 -6.53 -7.67
C LEU A 201 -27.91 -5.08 -7.60
N LEU A 202 -27.09 -4.18 -7.03
CA LEU A 202 -27.39 -2.75 -6.94
C LEU A 202 -27.04 -1.97 -8.21
N ASN A 203 -26.11 -2.49 -9.03
CA ASN A 203 -25.72 -1.92 -10.32
C ASN A 203 -25.84 -2.96 -11.47
N PRO A 204 -27.07 -3.33 -11.88
CA PRO A 204 -27.33 -4.44 -12.82
C PRO A 204 -26.89 -4.15 -14.26
N THR A 205 -26.32 -2.97 -14.55
CA THR A 205 -25.84 -2.58 -15.88
C THR A 205 -24.38 -2.92 -16.13
N ARG A 206 -23.68 -3.56 -15.16
CA ARG A 206 -22.27 -3.95 -15.35
C ARG A 206 -22.15 -5.01 -16.46
N PRO A 207 -21.35 -4.74 -17.51
CA PRO A 207 -21.20 -5.66 -18.64
C PRO A 207 -20.47 -6.98 -18.24
N PRO A 208 -20.64 -8.07 -19.01
CA PRO A 208 -20.00 -9.37 -18.72
C PRO A 208 -18.47 -9.35 -18.74
N VAL A 209 -17.89 -8.39 -19.47
CA VAL A 209 -16.48 -8.01 -19.40
C VAL A 209 -16.49 -6.65 -18.75
N ASP A 210 -15.98 -6.57 -17.54
CA ASP A 210 -15.90 -5.30 -16.82
C ASP A 210 -14.78 -4.44 -17.43
N PRO A 211 -15.08 -3.35 -18.16
CA PRO A 211 -14.06 -2.47 -18.71
C PRO A 211 -13.31 -1.72 -17.61
N GLU A 212 -13.83 -1.75 -16.38
CA GLU A 212 -13.21 -1.19 -15.20
C GLU A 212 -12.28 -2.20 -14.52
N ALA A 213 -12.26 -3.49 -14.89
CA ALA A 213 -11.39 -4.48 -14.27
C ALA A 213 -9.91 -4.05 -14.25
N LEU A 214 -9.20 -4.35 -13.16
CA LEU A 214 -7.77 -4.07 -13.04
C LEU A 214 -6.97 -5.18 -13.72
N THR A 215 -6.91 -5.22 -15.05
CA THR A 215 -6.05 -6.20 -15.75
C THR A 215 -4.57 -5.99 -15.43
N PRO A 216 -3.70 -7.01 -15.56
CA PRO A 216 -2.27 -6.86 -15.33
C PRO A 216 -1.64 -5.70 -16.11
N GLU A 217 -2.04 -5.47 -17.36
CA GLU A 217 -1.53 -4.36 -18.19
C GLU A 217 -1.96 -3.00 -17.64
N LYS A 218 -3.20 -2.89 -17.17
CA LYS A 218 -3.73 -1.68 -16.57
C LYS A 218 -3.08 -1.37 -15.24
N VAL A 219 -2.86 -2.39 -14.40
CA VAL A 219 -2.12 -2.26 -13.13
C VAL A 219 -0.68 -1.79 -13.40
N ALA A 220 -0.01 -2.32 -14.42
CA ALA A 220 1.33 -1.87 -14.78
C ALA A 220 1.34 -0.40 -15.19
N ALA A 221 0.38 0.01 -16.03
CA ALA A 221 0.21 1.42 -16.42
C ALA A 221 -0.09 2.34 -15.23
N MET A 222 -0.99 1.93 -14.34
CA MET A 222 -1.34 2.63 -13.10
C MET A 222 -0.14 2.80 -12.17
N THR A 223 0.66 1.73 -12.01
CA THR A 223 1.88 1.74 -11.21
C THR A 223 2.91 2.71 -11.77
N SER A 224 3.10 2.73 -13.10
CA SER A 224 3.94 3.72 -13.79
C SER A 224 3.44 5.16 -13.66
N CYS A 225 2.17 5.36 -13.34
CA CYS A 225 1.56 6.67 -13.08
C CYS A 225 1.54 7.07 -11.60
N GLY A 226 1.97 6.18 -10.69
CA GLY A 226 2.11 6.49 -9.26
C GLY A 226 0.99 5.98 -8.37
N VAL A 227 0.07 5.17 -8.90
CA VAL A 227 -0.84 4.38 -8.06
C VAL A 227 -0.01 3.47 -7.18
N ASN A 228 -0.31 3.48 -5.88
CA ASN A 228 0.53 2.85 -4.85
C ASN A 228 -0.24 1.91 -3.92
N LEU A 229 -1.56 1.82 -4.10
CA LEU A 229 -2.40 0.87 -3.39
C LEU A 229 -3.47 0.31 -4.33
N PHE A 230 -3.61 -1.01 -4.36
CA PHE A 230 -4.60 -1.70 -5.19
C PHE A 230 -5.47 -2.59 -4.31
N GLY A 231 -6.79 -2.41 -4.37
CA GLY A 231 -7.78 -3.30 -3.77
C GLY A 231 -8.21 -4.34 -4.80
N PHE A 232 -7.46 -5.44 -4.91
CA PHE A 232 -7.79 -6.52 -5.85
C PHE A 232 -8.82 -7.48 -5.27
N ASP A 233 -9.80 -7.85 -6.09
CA ASP A 233 -10.73 -8.91 -5.76
C ASP A 233 -10.21 -10.28 -6.19
N GLN A 234 -10.58 -11.30 -5.40
CA GLN A 234 -10.40 -12.72 -5.76
C GLN A 234 -8.96 -13.09 -6.14
N LEU A 235 -7.98 -12.51 -5.43
CA LEU A 235 -6.56 -12.79 -5.65
C LEU A 235 -6.25 -14.28 -5.57
N LEU A 236 -5.53 -14.76 -6.59
CA LEU A 236 -4.95 -16.10 -6.65
C LEU A 236 -3.41 -16.00 -6.55
N PRO A 237 -2.71 -17.06 -6.13
CA PRO A 237 -1.25 -17.01 -5.98
C PRO A 237 -0.48 -16.61 -7.25
N GLU A 238 -0.97 -16.97 -8.43
CA GLU A 238 -0.32 -16.69 -9.72
C GLU A 238 -0.98 -15.53 -10.46
N ASP A 239 -1.57 -14.60 -9.72
CA ASP A 239 -2.25 -13.45 -10.29
C ASP A 239 -1.24 -12.43 -10.85
N GLY A 240 -1.23 -12.27 -12.18
CA GLY A 240 -0.31 -11.36 -12.87
C GLY A 240 -0.44 -9.89 -12.43
N ARG A 241 -1.57 -9.51 -11.80
CA ARG A 241 -1.76 -8.17 -11.25
C ARG A 241 -0.77 -7.86 -10.13
N ILE A 242 -0.40 -8.87 -9.32
CA ILE A 242 0.59 -8.71 -8.23
C ILE A 242 1.95 -8.31 -8.81
N GLN A 243 2.43 -9.05 -9.82
CA GLN A 243 3.68 -8.75 -10.51
C GLN A 243 3.67 -7.34 -11.14
N SER A 244 2.53 -6.92 -11.69
CA SER A 244 2.37 -5.60 -12.28
C SER A 244 2.43 -4.43 -11.28
N THR A 245 2.27 -4.68 -9.97
CA THR A 245 2.46 -3.63 -8.93
C THR A 245 3.93 -3.36 -8.63
N LEU A 246 4.82 -4.30 -8.97
CA LEU A 246 6.24 -4.14 -8.77
C LEU A 246 6.75 -3.16 -9.83
N TRP A 247 7.47 -2.11 -9.42
CA TRP A 247 8.05 -1.11 -10.34
C TRP A 247 9.58 -1.00 -10.28
N SER A 248 10.20 -1.48 -9.19
CA SER A 248 11.65 -1.38 -8.96
C SER A 248 12.41 -2.55 -9.60
N TRP A 249 12.70 -3.60 -8.85
CA TRP A 249 13.52 -4.75 -9.25
C TRP A 249 12.90 -5.55 -10.39
N ALA A 250 13.76 -6.00 -11.31
CA ALA A 250 13.36 -6.98 -12.31
C ALA A 250 13.05 -8.33 -11.65
N PRO A 251 12.30 -9.22 -12.31
CA PRO A 251 12.16 -10.60 -11.85
C PRO A 251 13.53 -11.23 -11.56
N ASP A 252 13.63 -11.94 -10.44
CA ASP A 252 14.83 -12.63 -9.96
C ASP A 252 16.02 -11.71 -9.57
N GLU A 253 15.83 -10.39 -9.51
CA GLU A 253 16.81 -9.43 -8.99
C GLU A 253 16.52 -9.04 -7.52
N PRO A 254 17.54 -8.65 -6.74
CA PRO A 254 18.96 -8.60 -7.09
C PRO A 254 19.60 -9.99 -7.18
N VAL A 255 20.34 -10.24 -8.27
CA VAL A 255 21.07 -11.51 -8.45
C VAL A 255 22.36 -11.50 -7.62
N ALA A 256 22.49 -12.48 -6.72
CA ALA A 256 23.69 -12.65 -5.91
C ALA A 256 24.95 -12.84 -6.78
N GLY A 257 25.99 -12.05 -6.51
CA GLY A 257 27.26 -12.11 -7.23
C GLY A 257 27.39 -11.16 -8.43
N ASN A 258 26.31 -10.49 -8.86
CA ASN A 258 26.35 -9.48 -9.93
C ASN A 258 26.87 -8.11 -9.46
N GLY A 259 27.11 -7.94 -8.17
CA GLY A 259 27.62 -6.71 -7.56
C GLY A 259 26.66 -6.17 -6.49
N ALA A 260 27.07 -5.08 -5.84
CA ALA A 260 26.33 -4.46 -4.74
C ALA A 260 25.67 -3.13 -5.12
N CYS A 261 25.87 -2.66 -6.36
CA CYS A 261 25.30 -1.42 -6.84
C CYS A 261 24.08 -1.68 -7.71
N THR A 262 23.17 -0.71 -7.74
CA THR A 262 21.89 -0.85 -8.43
C THR A 262 21.84 0.07 -9.62
N ARG A 263 21.46 -0.47 -10.78
CA ARG A 263 21.20 0.30 -11.99
C ARG A 263 19.78 0.12 -12.46
N GLN A 264 19.16 1.17 -12.99
CA GLN A 264 17.96 1.04 -13.80
C GLN A 264 18.36 0.69 -15.24
N ALA A 265 17.91 -0.46 -15.74
CA ALA A 265 18.21 -0.92 -17.09
C ALA A 265 17.21 -0.40 -18.14
N ALA A 266 17.47 -0.69 -19.42
CA ALA A 266 16.63 -0.29 -20.55
C ALA A 266 15.16 -0.75 -20.47
N ASP A 267 14.86 -1.81 -19.72
CA ASP A 267 13.49 -2.29 -19.45
C ASP A 267 12.76 -1.48 -18.37
N GLY A 268 13.44 -0.50 -17.75
CA GLY A 268 12.91 0.32 -16.67
C GLY A 268 13.00 -0.32 -15.30
N ARG A 269 13.58 -1.51 -15.17
CA ARG A 269 13.72 -2.25 -13.91
C ARG A 269 15.10 -2.10 -13.31
N TRP A 270 15.20 -2.41 -12.02
CA TRP A 270 16.46 -2.38 -11.29
C TRP A 270 17.17 -3.73 -11.41
N HIS A 271 18.48 -3.66 -11.59
CA HIS A 271 19.38 -4.80 -11.69
C HIS A 271 20.62 -4.57 -10.84
N ALA A 272 21.16 -5.66 -10.27
CA ALA A 272 22.45 -5.64 -9.62
C ALA A 272 23.57 -5.44 -10.67
N ALA A 273 24.59 -4.67 -10.31
CA ALA A 273 25.77 -4.47 -11.13
C ALA A 273 27.02 -4.17 -10.30
N ALA A 274 28.19 -4.37 -10.92
CA ALA A 274 29.46 -4.09 -10.27
C ALA A 274 29.63 -2.57 -10.14
N CYS A 275 29.89 -2.09 -8.92
CA CYS A 275 30.02 -0.65 -8.62
C CYS A 275 31.13 0.08 -9.42
N THR A 276 32.04 -0.69 -10.02
CA THR A 276 33.13 -0.20 -10.87
C THR A 276 32.72 -0.01 -12.34
N ASP A 277 31.57 -0.52 -12.75
CA ASP A 277 31.04 -0.32 -14.09
C ASP A 277 30.76 1.18 -14.32
N LEU A 278 30.76 1.59 -15.59
CA LEU A 278 30.54 2.99 -15.95
C LEU A 278 29.13 3.18 -16.49
N HIS A 279 28.29 3.82 -15.68
CA HIS A 279 26.94 4.22 -16.06
C HIS A 279 26.70 5.69 -15.70
N PRO A 280 25.86 6.42 -16.46
CA PRO A 280 25.36 7.72 -16.01
C PRO A 280 24.73 7.63 -14.62
N ALA A 281 24.87 8.67 -13.82
CA ALA A 281 24.21 8.78 -12.52
C ALA A 281 22.80 9.35 -12.67
N ALA A 282 21.81 8.78 -11.97
CA ALA A 282 20.47 9.35 -11.85
C ALA A 282 20.48 10.55 -10.89
N CYS A 283 20.32 11.74 -11.44
CA CYS A 283 20.36 12.98 -10.69
C CYS A 283 18.98 13.63 -10.60
N LYS A 284 18.61 14.06 -9.40
CA LYS A 284 17.33 14.71 -9.11
C LYS A 284 17.53 16.15 -8.63
N ASN A 285 16.76 17.08 -9.19
CA ASN A 285 16.63 18.46 -8.71
C ASN A 285 15.13 18.82 -8.67
N GLY A 286 14.59 19.00 -7.46
CA GLY A 286 13.13 19.03 -7.27
C GLY A 286 12.51 17.73 -7.79
N ASP A 287 11.55 17.83 -8.71
CA ASP A 287 10.90 16.68 -9.37
C ASP A 287 11.49 16.31 -10.73
N THR A 288 12.54 17.00 -11.16
CA THR A 288 13.18 16.78 -12.46
C THR A 288 14.31 15.76 -12.35
N TRP A 289 14.27 14.75 -13.21
CA TRP A 289 15.33 13.77 -13.38
C TRP A 289 16.23 14.14 -14.56
N THR A 290 17.54 14.02 -14.34
CA THR A 290 18.59 14.17 -15.36
C THR A 290 19.64 13.10 -15.17
N VAL A 291 20.48 12.88 -16.19
CA VAL A 291 21.55 11.88 -16.14
C VAL A 291 22.89 12.50 -16.48
N THR A 292 23.97 12.01 -15.88
CA THR A 292 25.33 12.52 -16.12
C THR A 292 26.01 11.86 -17.33
N ALA A 293 27.27 12.20 -17.59
CA ALA A 293 28.16 11.30 -18.32
C ALA A 293 28.41 10.00 -17.50
N PRO A 294 28.80 8.88 -18.13
CA PRO A 294 29.11 7.65 -17.41
C PRO A 294 30.22 7.79 -16.37
N VAL A 295 29.98 7.30 -15.17
CA VAL A 295 30.91 7.29 -14.03
C VAL A 295 30.81 5.97 -13.26
N ALA A 296 31.83 5.64 -12.48
CA ALA A 296 31.69 4.60 -11.46
C ALA A 296 30.68 5.06 -10.39
N GLU A 297 29.99 4.12 -9.74
CA GLU A 297 28.92 4.45 -8.79
C GLU A 297 29.42 5.37 -7.66
N ALA A 298 30.61 5.09 -7.12
CA ALA A 298 31.20 5.91 -6.04
C ALA A 298 31.45 7.38 -6.43
N ALA A 299 31.47 7.71 -7.72
CA ALA A 299 31.61 9.07 -8.24
C ALA A 299 30.26 9.72 -8.62
N ALA A 300 29.16 8.97 -8.61
CA ALA A 300 27.82 9.44 -8.96
C ALA A 300 27.34 10.64 -8.11
N PRO A 301 27.53 10.67 -6.77
CA PRO A 301 27.17 11.84 -5.97
C PRO A 301 27.87 13.12 -6.42
N ALA A 302 29.18 13.05 -6.69
CA ALA A 302 29.96 14.19 -7.14
C ALA A 302 29.59 14.64 -8.56
N ALA A 303 29.30 13.69 -9.45
CA ALA A 303 28.86 13.97 -10.81
C ALA A 303 27.50 14.69 -10.83
N CYS A 304 26.54 14.27 -10.00
CA CYS A 304 25.27 14.97 -9.85
C CYS A 304 25.43 16.36 -9.23
N ALA A 305 26.28 16.50 -8.21
CA ALA A 305 26.54 17.79 -7.59
C ALA A 305 27.14 18.81 -8.58
N ALA A 306 27.99 18.37 -9.50
CA ALA A 306 28.59 19.21 -10.54
C ALA A 306 27.57 19.83 -11.50
N ILE A 307 26.37 19.24 -11.63
CA ILE A 307 25.25 19.76 -12.42
C ILE A 307 24.13 20.36 -11.55
N GLY A 308 24.41 20.66 -10.28
CA GLY A 308 23.46 21.28 -9.36
C GLY A 308 22.29 20.37 -8.98
N SER A 309 22.49 19.05 -8.99
CA SER A 309 21.50 18.03 -8.66
C SER A 309 22.03 17.08 -7.58
N THR A 310 21.17 16.20 -7.05
CA THR A 310 21.55 15.18 -6.05
C THR A 310 21.46 13.80 -6.68
N PHE A 311 22.44 12.93 -6.43
CA PHE A 311 22.32 11.51 -6.79
C PHE A 311 21.19 10.89 -5.98
N ALA A 312 20.24 10.23 -6.63
CA ALA A 312 18.98 9.90 -5.99
C ALA A 312 18.40 8.56 -6.46
N VAL A 313 17.55 7.99 -5.60
CA VAL A 313 16.77 6.78 -5.85
C VAL A 313 15.31 7.14 -6.15
N PRO A 314 14.69 6.57 -7.20
CA PRO A 314 13.25 6.68 -7.40
C PRO A 314 12.49 6.06 -6.23
N ARG A 315 11.47 6.75 -5.72
CA ARG A 315 10.67 6.29 -4.55
C ARG A 315 9.26 5.78 -4.90
N SER A 316 8.90 5.79 -6.18
CA SER A 316 7.62 5.31 -6.70
C SER A 316 7.77 4.86 -8.15
N GLY A 317 6.79 4.10 -8.66
CA GLY A 317 6.75 3.70 -10.07
C GLY A 317 6.72 4.88 -11.03
N GLU A 318 6.09 5.98 -10.62
CA GLU A 318 6.08 7.26 -11.34
C GLU A 318 7.47 7.87 -11.46
N GLN A 319 8.19 8.00 -10.33
CA GLN A 319 9.55 8.52 -10.35
C GLN A 319 10.50 7.62 -11.15
N ASN A 320 10.31 6.31 -11.07
CA ASN A 320 11.08 5.33 -11.82
C ASN A 320 10.83 5.46 -13.33
N THR A 321 9.58 5.68 -13.73
CA THR A 321 9.18 5.93 -15.13
C THR A 321 9.74 7.27 -15.64
N ARG A 322 9.73 8.33 -14.83
CA ARG A 322 10.37 9.61 -15.18
C ARG A 322 11.87 9.47 -15.38
N LEU A 323 12.56 8.73 -14.51
CA LEU A 323 13.99 8.46 -14.67
C LEU A 323 14.25 7.70 -15.98
N ARG A 324 13.43 6.67 -16.28
CA ARG A 324 13.57 5.90 -17.52
C ARG A 324 13.38 6.78 -18.76
N ALA A 325 12.43 7.69 -18.73
CA ALA A 325 12.21 8.68 -19.78
C ALA A 325 13.41 9.63 -19.95
N ALA A 326 14.00 10.11 -18.85
CA ALA A 326 15.20 10.96 -18.90
C ALA A 326 16.45 10.23 -19.40
N ALA A 327 16.58 8.94 -19.08
CA ALA A 327 17.73 8.11 -19.43
C ALA A 327 17.65 7.50 -20.85
N GLY A 328 16.48 7.52 -21.51
CA GLY A 328 16.29 6.98 -22.86
C GLY A 328 16.43 5.46 -22.89
N SER A 329 17.42 4.92 -23.62
CA SER A 329 17.78 3.49 -23.62
C SER A 329 19.05 3.18 -22.81
N THR A 330 19.60 4.15 -22.09
CA THR A 330 20.86 4.00 -21.36
C THR A 330 20.61 3.46 -19.96
N ASP A 331 21.45 2.54 -19.50
CA ASP A 331 21.40 2.06 -18.12
C ASP A 331 22.01 3.10 -17.19
N VAL A 332 21.40 3.35 -16.02
CA VAL A 332 21.81 4.43 -15.12
C VAL A 332 21.93 3.97 -13.68
N TRP A 333 22.92 4.47 -12.95
CA TRP A 333 23.03 4.25 -11.52
C TRP A 333 21.85 4.88 -10.78
N VAL A 334 21.31 4.17 -9.80
CA VAL A 334 20.37 4.71 -8.81
C VAL A 334 21.02 4.64 -7.43
N ASP A 335 20.69 5.59 -6.54
CA ASP A 335 21.29 5.71 -5.20
C ASP A 335 20.74 4.63 -4.24
N TYR A 336 21.07 3.37 -4.52
CA TYR A 336 20.68 2.21 -3.75
C TYR A 336 21.77 1.14 -3.80
N LEU A 337 22.31 0.80 -2.64
CA LEU A 337 23.24 -0.31 -2.46
C LEU A 337 22.48 -1.53 -1.94
N ILE A 338 22.79 -2.70 -2.51
CA ILE A 338 22.24 -3.98 -2.10
C ILE A 338 22.96 -4.42 -0.81
N SER A 339 22.18 -4.68 0.25
CA SER A 339 22.66 -5.11 1.58
C SER A 339 22.48 -6.60 1.83
#